data_AF-A0A8H6NDX6-F1
#
_entry.id   AF-A0A8H6NDX6-F1
#
_cell.length_a   1.000
_cell.length_b   1.000
_cell.length_c   1.000
_cell.angle_alpha   90.00
_cell.angle_beta   90.00
_cell.angle_gamma   90.00
#
_symmetry.space_group_name_H-M   'P 1'
#
loop_
_entity.id
_entity.type
_entity.pdbx_description
1 polymer ?
#
loop_
_entity_poly.entity_id
_entity_poly.type
_entity_poly.pdbx_seq_one_letter_code
_entity_poly.pdbx_strand_id
1 'polypeptide(L)'
;MDPFSITVGVVGLMATGSKVMDILKTLSDSSKGIDERVRALIGEVETFNRVLGSTKATLESRELRPLFHSTGHLADHWRNIAACIRDGEKSMADFASAFEKVDKSVRFMDSARKALRLKAALDDVAAFQRRLSSCRDTIQLSLQAALLWVIARFPSG
;
A
#
# COMPACT_ATOMS: atom_id res chain seq x y z
N MET A 1 16.31 -10.95 -0.89
CA MET A 1 16.08 -9.67 -0.18
C MET A 1 16.08 -9.98 1.29
N ASP A 2 16.88 -9.27 2.06
CA ASP A 2 16.94 -9.41 3.51
C ASP A 2 15.88 -8.49 4.19
N PRO A 3 15.57 -8.70 5.48
CA PRO A 3 14.55 -7.92 6.21
C PRO A 3 14.77 -6.40 6.19
N PHE A 4 16.01 -5.92 6.08
CA PHE A 4 16.31 -4.49 6.01
C PHE A 4 15.87 -3.91 4.66
N SER A 5 16.21 -4.60 3.57
CA SER A 5 15.75 -4.22 2.23
C SER A 5 14.22 -4.21 2.10
N ILE A 6 13.52 -5.12 2.80
CA ILE A 6 12.06 -5.13 2.89
C ILE A 6 11.55 -3.91 3.68
N THR A 7 12.18 -3.59 4.81
CA THR A 7 11.83 -2.42 5.63
C THR A 7 11.91 -1.13 4.82
N VAL A 8 12.98 -0.95 4.03
CA VAL A 8 13.13 0.20 3.12
C VAL A 8 11.99 0.25 2.11
N GLY A 9 11.65 -0.89 1.50
CA GLY A 9 10.53 -0.98 0.57
C GLY A 9 9.18 -0.66 1.21
N VAL A 10 8.93 -1.12 2.43
CA VAL A 10 7.73 -0.79 3.21
C VAL A 10 7.65 0.72 3.44
N VAL A 11 8.75 1.36 3.83
CA VAL A 11 8.82 2.83 4.02
C VAL A 11 8.53 3.58 2.72
N GLY A 12 9.12 3.16 1.60
CA GLY A 12 8.84 3.74 0.29
C GLY A 12 7.37 3.64 -0.09
N LEU A 13 6.77 2.48 0.14
CA LEU A 13 5.35 2.24 -0.13
C LEU A 13 4.43 3.08 0.77
N MET A 14 4.76 3.24 2.06
CA MET A 14 4.03 4.14 2.97
C MET A 14 4.09 5.59 2.49
N ALA A 15 5.23 6.05 2.00
CA ALA A 15 5.39 7.40 1.47
C ALA A 15 4.51 7.62 0.23
N THR A 16 4.47 6.64 -0.69
CA THR A 16 3.61 6.69 -1.87
C THR A 16 2.13 6.62 -1.49
N GLY A 17 1.76 5.76 -0.54
CA GLY A 17 0.39 5.68 -0.01
C GLY A 17 -0.07 6.99 0.64
N SER A 18 0.82 7.69 1.34
CA SER A 18 0.52 9.01 1.91
C SER A 18 0.25 10.05 0.83
N LYS A 19 1.04 10.08 -0.24
CA LYS A 19 0.79 10.96 -1.40
C LYS A 19 -0.56 10.70 -2.06
N VAL A 20 -0.91 9.42 -2.26
CA VAL A 20 -2.23 9.04 -2.81
C VAL A 20 -3.35 9.54 -1.89
N MET A 21 -3.19 9.37 -0.58
CA MET A 21 -4.16 9.83 0.39
C MET A 21 -4.36 11.36 0.36
N ASP A 22 -3.28 12.13 0.23
CA ASP A 22 -3.35 13.60 0.11
C ASP A 22 -4.11 14.04 -1.15
N ILE A 23 -3.85 13.37 -2.28
CA ILE A 23 -4.58 13.61 -3.55
C ILE A 23 -6.08 13.31 -3.37
N LEU A 24 -6.42 12.16 -2.79
CA LEU A 24 -7.81 11.76 -2.59
C LEU A 24 -8.56 12.70 -1.63
N LYS A 25 -7.90 13.15 -0.55
CA LYS A 25 -8.44 14.15 0.39
C LYS A 25 -8.69 15.49 -0.30
N THR A 26 -7.73 15.96 -1.10
CA THR A 26 -7.88 17.20 -1.90
C THR A 26 -9.06 17.10 -2.87
N LEU A 27 -9.20 15.96 -3.56
CA LEU A 27 -10.33 15.73 -4.47
C LEU A 27 -11.67 15.71 -3.73
N SER A 28 -11.69 15.04 -2.57
CA SER A 28 -12.84 14.99 -1.68
C SER A 28 -13.28 16.42 -1.29
N ASP A 29 -12.35 17.22 -0.78
CA ASP A 29 -12.64 18.58 -0.30
C ASP A 29 -13.09 19.53 -1.42
N SER A 30 -12.62 19.30 -2.65
CA SER A 30 -12.94 20.15 -3.81
C SER A 30 -14.29 19.85 -4.49
N SER A 31 -15.01 18.79 -4.09
CA SER A 31 -16.22 18.33 -4.77
C SER A 31 -17.45 18.33 -3.84
N LYS A 32 -18.46 19.15 -4.14
CA LYS A 32 -19.78 19.04 -3.48
C LYS A 32 -20.51 17.80 -4.03
N GLY A 33 -20.47 16.70 -3.28
CA GLY A 33 -21.06 15.42 -3.70
C GLY A 33 -19.99 14.37 -3.99
N ILE A 34 -19.05 14.21 -3.05
CA ILE A 34 -18.01 13.18 -3.10
C ILE A 34 -18.65 11.82 -3.36
N ASP A 35 -18.18 11.15 -4.41
CA ASP A 35 -18.54 9.76 -4.69
C ASP A 35 -18.10 8.90 -3.50
N GLU A 36 -19.02 8.12 -2.95
CA GLU A 36 -18.74 7.18 -1.85
C GLU A 36 -17.55 6.26 -2.15
N ARG A 37 -17.29 6.01 -3.45
CA ARG A 37 -16.09 5.29 -3.93
C ARG A 37 -14.77 5.97 -3.52
N VAL A 38 -14.70 7.31 -3.54
CA VAL A 38 -13.50 8.06 -3.11
C VAL A 38 -13.30 7.91 -1.61
N ARG A 39 -14.37 7.98 -0.81
CA ARG A 39 -14.28 7.80 0.65
C ARG A 39 -13.87 6.39 1.03
N ALA A 40 -14.50 5.39 0.41
CA ALA A 40 -14.12 3.99 0.57
C ALA A 40 -12.64 3.78 0.26
N LEU A 41 -12.15 4.39 -0.83
CA LEU A 41 -10.75 4.29 -1.21
C LEU A 41 -9.81 4.97 -0.22
N ILE A 42 -10.16 6.15 0.33
CA ILE A 42 -9.38 6.79 1.40
C ILE A 42 -9.22 5.81 2.58
N GLY A 43 -10.33 5.18 3.01
CA GLY A 43 -10.30 4.20 4.11
C GLY A 43 -9.43 2.98 3.81
N GLU A 44 -9.42 2.50 2.56
CA GLU A 44 -8.56 1.39 2.16
C GLU A 44 -7.08 1.76 2.15
N VAL A 45 -6.72 2.94 1.61
CA VAL A 45 -5.33 3.43 1.61
C VAL A 45 -4.85 3.65 3.05
N GLU A 46 -5.70 4.20 3.93
CA GLU A 46 -5.39 4.33 5.36
C GLU A 46 -5.15 2.97 6.02
N THR A 47 -6.04 2.01 5.78
CA THR A 47 -5.91 0.65 6.32
C THR A 47 -4.62 -0.01 5.83
N PHE A 48 -4.30 0.13 4.55
CA PHE A 48 -3.08 -0.43 3.99
C PHE A 48 -1.83 0.21 4.60
N ASN A 49 -1.79 1.54 4.74
CA ASN A 49 -0.68 2.23 5.40
C ASN A 49 -0.50 1.79 6.87
N ARG A 50 -1.59 1.50 7.59
CA ARG A 50 -1.50 0.93 8.95
C ARG A 50 -0.87 -0.46 8.95
N VAL A 51 -1.24 -1.32 8.00
CA VAL A 51 -0.63 -2.65 7.84
C VAL A 51 0.86 -2.52 7.56
N LEU A 52 1.26 -1.65 6.63
CA LEU A 52 2.66 -1.35 6.35
C LEU A 52 3.41 -0.85 7.58
N GLY A 53 2.81 0.05 8.37
CA GLY A 53 3.38 0.53 9.63
C GLY A 53 3.61 -0.61 10.64
N SER A 54 2.66 -1.53 10.76
CA SER A 54 2.80 -2.72 11.60
C SER A 54 3.89 -3.68 11.10
N THR A 55 3.95 -3.89 9.78
CA THR A 55 5.02 -4.68 9.14
C THR A 55 6.39 -4.08 9.42
N LYS A 56 6.53 -2.76 9.26
CA LYS A 56 7.77 -2.04 9.59
C LYS A 56 8.16 -2.28 11.05
N ALA A 57 7.25 -2.05 11.99
CA ALA A 57 7.51 -2.23 13.42
C ALA A 57 7.94 -3.67 13.75
N THR A 58 7.34 -4.66 13.08
CA THR A 58 7.69 -6.07 13.24
C THR A 58 9.11 -6.37 12.74
N LEU A 59 9.47 -5.88 11.55
CA LEU A 59 10.79 -6.09 10.95
C LEU A 59 11.91 -5.35 11.71
N GLU A 60 11.59 -4.21 12.31
CA GLU A 60 12.50 -3.41 13.13
C GLU A 60 12.60 -3.87 14.60
N SER A 61 11.73 -4.81 15.04
CA SER A 61 11.75 -5.33 16.41
C SER A 61 13.10 -5.93 16.76
N ARG A 62 13.72 -5.43 17.84
CA ARG A 62 15.03 -5.91 18.30
C ARG A 62 15.01 -7.37 18.72
N GLU A 63 13.87 -7.87 19.17
CA GLU A 63 13.68 -9.26 19.61
C GLU A 63 13.54 -10.21 18.43
N LEU A 64 12.82 -9.78 17.37
CA LEU A 64 12.50 -10.62 16.23
C LEU A 64 13.55 -10.55 15.11
N ARG A 65 14.22 -9.40 14.97
CA ARG A 65 15.20 -9.15 13.88
C ARG A 65 16.33 -10.18 13.81
N PRO A 66 16.95 -10.64 14.92
CA PRO A 66 17.95 -11.70 14.85
C PRO A 66 17.39 -13.02 14.29
N LEU A 67 16.11 -13.30 14.55
CA LEU A 67 15.45 -14.54 14.17
C LEU A 67 15.12 -14.60 12.67
N PHE A 68 14.97 -13.43 12.03
CA PHE A 68 14.72 -13.32 10.59
C PHE A 68 15.95 -13.57 9.69
N HIS A 69 17.15 -13.69 10.27
CA HIS A 69 18.38 -14.01 9.53
C HIS A 69 18.51 -15.51 9.20
N SER A 70 17.61 -16.35 9.71
CA SER A 70 17.71 -17.81 9.60
C SER A 70 16.70 -18.39 8.59
N THR A 71 17.22 -19.18 7.65
CA THR A 71 16.57 -20.27 6.88
C THR A 71 15.92 -20.01 5.52
N GLY A 72 16.20 -20.94 4.60
CA GLY A 72 15.77 -20.92 3.21
C GLY A 72 14.26 -21.04 2.96
N HIS A 73 13.47 -21.56 3.90
CA HIS A 73 12.00 -21.60 3.75
C HIS A 73 11.34 -20.23 3.92
N LEU A 74 11.94 -19.34 4.72
CA LEU A 74 11.52 -17.95 4.87
C LEU A 74 11.83 -17.11 3.61
N ALA A 75 12.78 -17.54 2.78
CA ALA A 75 13.21 -16.79 1.60
C ALA A 75 12.06 -16.54 0.61
N ASP A 76 11.13 -17.49 0.48
CA ASP A 76 9.98 -17.34 -0.43
C ASP A 76 8.94 -16.38 0.13
N HIS A 77 8.69 -16.39 1.45
CA HIS A 77 7.84 -15.39 2.10
C HIS A 77 8.42 -13.97 1.97
N TRP A 78 9.73 -13.83 2.17
CA TRP A 78 10.43 -12.55 1.95
C TRP A 78 10.37 -12.09 0.50
N ARG A 79 10.48 -13.03 -0.46
CA ARG A 79 10.35 -12.73 -1.89
C ARG A 79 8.93 -12.29 -2.26
N ASN A 80 7.91 -12.93 -1.70
CA ASN A 80 6.51 -12.57 -1.92
C ASN A 80 6.21 -11.17 -1.36
N ILE A 81 6.68 -10.86 -0.15
CA ILE A 81 6.58 -9.53 0.44
C ILE A 81 7.30 -8.50 -0.45
N ALA A 82 8.53 -8.79 -0.88
CA ALA A 82 9.30 -7.90 -1.74
C ALA A 82 8.64 -7.64 -3.10
N ALA A 83 8.05 -8.67 -3.72
CA ALA A 83 7.30 -8.54 -4.97
C ALA A 83 6.05 -7.68 -4.76
N CYS A 84 5.27 -7.96 -3.72
CA CYS A 84 4.08 -7.19 -3.37
C CYS A 84 4.38 -5.72 -3.09
N ILE A 85 5.48 -5.43 -2.39
CA ILE A 85 5.90 -4.04 -2.15
C ILE A 85 6.19 -3.33 -3.47
N ARG A 86 6.97 -3.95 -4.36
CA ARG A 86 7.34 -3.36 -5.65
C ARG A 86 6.13 -3.14 -6.56
N ASP A 87 5.26 -4.13 -6.64
CA ASP A 87 4.05 -4.08 -7.46
C ASP A 87 3.00 -3.12 -6.89
N GLY A 88 2.93 -3.04 -5.55
CA GLY A 88 2.14 -2.08 -4.80
C GLY A 88 2.61 -0.65 -5.03
N GLU A 89 3.92 -0.41 -5.00
CA GLU A 89 4.52 0.91 -5.22
C GLU A 89 4.24 1.40 -6.64
N LYS A 90 4.44 0.53 -7.63
CA LYS A 90 4.08 0.83 -9.02
C LYS A 90 2.59 1.13 -9.16
N SER A 91 1.72 0.29 -8.59
CA SER A 91 0.27 0.48 -8.70
C SER A 91 -0.19 1.77 -8.03
N MET A 92 0.36 2.14 -6.88
CA MET A 92 0.06 3.41 -6.22
C MET A 92 0.60 4.61 -6.98
N ALA A 93 1.80 4.52 -7.57
CA ALA A 93 2.36 5.58 -8.39
C ALA A 93 1.57 5.80 -9.68
N ASP A 94 1.17 4.72 -10.36
CA ASP A 94 0.31 4.76 -11.55
C ASP A 94 -1.04 5.41 -11.21
N PHE A 95 -1.61 5.04 -10.07
CA PHE A 95 -2.85 5.61 -9.55
C PHE A 95 -2.70 7.10 -9.22
N ALA A 96 -1.67 7.49 -8.47
CA ALA A 96 -1.37 8.90 -8.17
C ALA A 96 -1.23 9.73 -9.46
N SER A 97 -0.52 9.21 -10.45
CA SER A 97 -0.34 9.86 -11.76
C SER A 97 -1.66 10.04 -12.52
N ALA A 98 -2.56 9.05 -12.45
CA ALA A 98 -3.89 9.15 -13.05
C ALA A 98 -4.70 10.32 -12.44
N PHE A 99 -4.66 10.48 -11.12
CA PHE A 99 -5.38 11.56 -10.43
C PHE A 99 -4.71 12.93 -10.55
N GLU A 100 -3.37 13.01 -10.56
CA GLU A 100 -2.67 14.26 -10.86
C GLU A 100 -3.02 14.81 -12.25
N LYS A 101 -3.24 13.94 -13.25
CA LYS A 101 -3.69 14.35 -14.59
C LYS A 101 -5.11 14.94 -14.57
N VAL A 102 -5.96 14.52 -13.63
CA VAL A 102 -7.28 15.13 -13.41
C VAL A 102 -7.11 16.55 -12.86
N ASP A 103 -6.20 16.74 -11.90
CA ASP A 103 -5.98 18.01 -11.19
C ASP A 103 -5.16 19.06 -11.98
N LYS A 104 -4.13 18.66 -12.74
CA LYS A 104 -3.34 19.61 -13.57
C LYS A 104 -4.14 20.23 -14.71
N SER A 105 -5.26 19.65 -15.11
CA SER A 105 -6.13 20.18 -16.17
C SER A 105 -7.00 21.37 -15.73
N VAL A 106 -6.95 21.74 -14.44
CA VAL A 106 -7.82 22.73 -13.79
C VAL A 106 -7.54 24.17 -14.24
N ARG A 107 -6.41 24.47 -14.90
CA ARG A 107 -6.19 25.82 -15.45
C ARG A 107 -6.98 26.15 -16.71
N PHE A 108 -7.66 25.18 -17.38
CA PHE A 108 -8.19 25.43 -18.73
C PHE A 108 -9.53 24.74 -19.10
N MET A 109 -10.23 24.03 -18.22
CA MET A 109 -11.41 23.24 -18.63
C MET A 109 -12.61 23.24 -17.68
N ASP A 110 -13.81 23.20 -18.28
CA ASP A 110 -15.12 23.13 -17.64
C ASP A 110 -15.32 21.94 -16.69
N SER A 111 -16.06 22.18 -15.61
CA SER A 111 -16.45 21.24 -14.55
C SER A 111 -16.98 19.89 -15.05
N ALA A 112 -17.71 19.88 -16.17
CA ALA A 112 -18.23 18.66 -16.78
C ALA A 112 -17.12 17.71 -17.27
N ARG A 113 -16.03 18.26 -17.84
CA ARG A 113 -14.91 17.45 -18.33
C ARG A 113 -14.03 16.96 -17.18
N LYS A 114 -13.96 17.71 -16.07
CA LYS A 114 -13.37 17.24 -14.79
C LYS A 114 -14.17 16.06 -14.23
N ALA A 115 -15.50 16.16 -14.21
CA ALA A 115 -16.37 15.08 -13.74
C ALA A 115 -16.23 13.80 -14.60
N LEU A 116 -16.12 13.93 -15.93
CA LEU A 116 -15.93 12.79 -16.83
C LEU A 116 -14.59 12.08 -16.61
N ARG A 117 -13.50 12.85 -16.41
CA ARG A 117 -12.17 12.29 -16.12
C ARG A 117 -12.08 11.66 -14.75
N LEU A 118 -12.72 12.28 -13.75
CA LEU A 118 -12.85 11.71 -12.43
C LEU A 118 -13.60 10.38 -12.51
N LYS A 119 -14.72 10.32 -13.25
CA LYS A 119 -15.46 9.08 -13.47
C LYS A 119 -14.61 7.99 -14.14
N ALA A 120 -13.84 8.33 -15.17
CA ALA A 120 -12.93 7.37 -15.81
C ALA A 120 -11.85 6.86 -14.84
N ALA A 121 -11.26 7.74 -14.02
CA ALA A 121 -10.29 7.34 -12.99
C ALA A 121 -10.96 6.51 -11.87
N LEU A 122 -12.24 6.75 -11.58
CA LEU A 122 -13.04 5.97 -10.63
C LEU A 122 -13.37 4.56 -11.14
N ASP A 123 -13.42 4.32 -12.44
CA ASP A 123 -13.57 2.97 -12.98
C ASP A 123 -12.31 2.12 -12.75
N ASP A 124 -11.14 2.76 -12.70
CA ASP A 124 -9.87 2.12 -12.31
C ASP A 124 -9.75 1.88 -10.79
N VAL A 125 -10.60 2.52 -9.97
CA VAL A 125 -10.56 2.36 -8.50
C VAL A 125 -10.81 0.92 -8.09
N ALA A 126 -11.80 0.23 -8.66
CA ALA A 126 -12.07 -1.15 -8.29
C ALA A 126 -10.89 -2.10 -8.61
N ALA A 127 -10.10 -1.81 -9.65
CA ALA A 127 -8.88 -2.55 -9.94
C ALA A 127 -7.77 -2.21 -8.93
N PHE A 128 -7.62 -0.93 -8.58
CA PHE A 128 -6.66 -0.47 -7.59
C PHE A 128 -6.95 -1.02 -6.18
N GLN A 129 -8.21 -0.97 -5.72
CA GLN A 129 -8.68 -1.55 -4.45
C GLN A 129 -8.36 -3.05 -4.34
N ARG A 130 -8.60 -3.80 -5.43
CA ARG A 130 -8.24 -5.23 -5.50
C ARG A 130 -6.74 -5.47 -5.38
N ARG A 131 -5.92 -4.64 -6.03
CA ARG A 131 -4.44 -4.74 -5.94
C ARG A 131 -3.94 -4.39 -4.55
N LEU A 132 -4.47 -3.34 -3.94
CA LEU A 132 -4.18 -2.95 -2.56
C LEU A 132 -4.52 -4.06 -1.58
N SER A 133 -5.73 -4.61 -1.68
CA SER A 133 -6.19 -5.70 -0.82
C SER A 133 -5.34 -6.95 -1.00
N SER A 134 -5.04 -7.35 -2.23
CA SER A 134 -4.16 -8.50 -2.50
C SER A 134 -2.73 -8.32 -1.94
N CYS A 135 -2.15 -7.13 -2.12
CA CYS A 135 -0.85 -6.78 -1.56
C CYS A 135 -0.87 -6.82 -0.04
N ARG A 136 -1.90 -6.23 0.59
CA ARG A 136 -2.12 -6.24 2.04
C ARG A 136 -2.16 -7.67 2.58
N ASP A 137 -3.01 -8.49 1.99
CA ASP A 137 -3.26 -9.86 2.46
C ASP A 137 -1.99 -10.69 2.30
N THR A 138 -1.25 -10.53 1.20
CA THR A 138 0.03 -11.20 0.99
C THR A 138 1.09 -10.79 2.01
N ILE A 139 1.20 -9.49 2.32
CA ILE A 139 2.13 -8.99 3.35
C ILE A 139 1.77 -9.57 4.71
N GLN A 140 0.49 -9.50 5.10
CA GLN A 140 0.04 -10.01 6.40
C GLN A 140 0.25 -11.52 6.53
N LEU A 141 -0.17 -12.31 5.55
CA LEU A 141 -0.04 -13.76 5.57
C LEU A 141 1.42 -14.20 5.56
N SER A 142 2.26 -13.58 4.73
CA SER A 142 3.68 -13.92 4.66
C SER A 142 4.43 -13.54 5.93
N LEU A 143 4.08 -12.41 6.56
CA LEU A 143 4.66 -11.99 7.82
C LEU A 143 4.22 -12.89 8.97
N GLN A 144 2.94 -13.27 9.02
CA GLN A 144 2.43 -14.21 10.03
C GLN A 144 3.07 -15.59 9.89
N ALA A 145 3.21 -16.10 8.67
CA ALA A 145 3.91 -17.35 8.41
C ALA A 145 5.37 -17.27 8.89
N ALA A 146 6.04 -16.14 8.65
CA ALA A 146 7.39 -15.93 9.12
C ALA A 146 7.51 -15.91 10.65
N LEU A 147 6.57 -15.23 11.32
CA LEU A 147 6.51 -15.17 12.79
C LEU A 147 6.23 -16.54 13.41
N LEU A 148 5.26 -17.28 12.88
CA LEU A 148 4.94 -18.63 13.36
C LEU A 148 6.12 -19.58 13.23
N TRP A 149 6.83 -19.53 12.09
CA TRP A 149 8.03 -20.32 11.88
C TRP A 149 9.11 -20.01 12.93
N VAL A 150 9.33 -18.72 13.20
CA VAL A 150 10.29 -18.26 14.21
C VAL A 150 9.91 -18.75 15.61
N ILE A 151 8.65 -18.57 16.02
CA ILE A 151 8.15 -18.97 17.35
C ILE A 151 8.25 -20.48 17.53
N ALA A 152 7.89 -21.27 16.51
CA ALA A 152 7.97 -22.73 16.57
C ALA A 152 9.42 -23.24 16.68
N ARG A 153 10.39 -22.52 16.09
CA ARG A 153 11.80 -22.92 16.09
C ARG A 153 12.56 -22.48 17.33
N PHE A 154 12.18 -21.34 17.92
CA PHE A 154 12.78 -20.75 19.12
C PHE A 154 11.71 -20.48 20.17
N PRO A 155 11.11 -21.53 20.78
CA PRO A 155 10.23 -21.32 21.91
C PRO A 155 11.04 -20.65 23.02
N SER A 156 10.60 -19.49 23.47
CA SER A 156 11.18 -18.78 24.61
C SER A 156 11.23 -19.74 25.82
N GLY A 157 12.45 -20.15 26.20
CA GLY A 157 12.76 -20.87 27.42
C GLY A 157 13.28 -19.94 28.49
#